data_AF-A0A7V9FJN8-F1
#
_entry.id   AF-A0A7V9FJN8-F1
#
_cell.length_a   1.000
_cell.length_b   1.000
_cell.length_c   1.000
_cell.angle_alpha   90.00
_cell.angle_beta   90.00
_cell.angle_gamma   90.00
#
_symmetry.space_group_name_H-M   'P 1'
#
loop_
_entity.id
_entity.type
_entity.pdbx_description
1 polymer ?
#
loop_
_entity_poly.entity_id
_entity_poly.type
_entity_poly.pdbx_seq_one_letter_code
_entity_poly.pdbx_strand_id
1 'polypeptide(L)'
;MIVPETAAARFVPLKKLKAKLDRLAAEQAGAYARRKQLRAEHQQAITADRQRFADALAAGKGEPKREADAVAAELEAQERRAAATDLALSNANDELAKTVEQNRAAWRAEARRQVDADAHAYEQAIAAIEERRAALSVTLTVANWLEDPHALGDGLQDPLAGTHGTPDGTPRLGFSRVLDALRADAKYAAHGGDPVDSGEKPKSRHGSAASKVRALAGDFASNWDGR
;
A
#
# COMPACT_ATOMS: atom_id res chain seq x y z
N MET A 1 6.08 -12.15 -8.70
CA MET A 1 6.35 -10.70 -8.55
C MET A 1 5.13 -10.07 -7.90
N ILE A 2 5.28 -9.35 -6.79
CA ILE A 2 4.14 -8.66 -6.13
C ILE A 2 3.96 -7.30 -6.81
N VAL A 3 2.76 -7.05 -7.35
CA VAL A 3 2.40 -5.74 -7.90
C VAL A 3 1.82 -4.89 -6.76
N PRO A 4 2.42 -3.73 -6.42
CA PRO A 4 1.84 -2.84 -5.43
C PRO A 4 0.45 -2.36 -5.86
N GLU A 5 -0.48 -2.25 -4.92
CA GLU A 5 -1.86 -1.82 -5.20
C GLU A 5 -1.89 -0.41 -5.82
N THR A 6 -0.98 0.47 -5.38
CA THR A 6 -0.80 1.82 -5.95
C THR A 6 -0.41 1.78 -7.43
N ALA A 7 0.41 0.82 -7.85
CA ALA A 7 0.79 0.65 -9.25
C ALA A 7 -0.38 0.06 -10.07
N ALA A 8 -1.12 -0.90 -9.51
CA ALA A 8 -2.30 -1.47 -10.16
C ALA A 8 -3.44 -0.45 -10.34
N ALA A 9 -3.65 0.43 -9.35
CA ALA A 9 -4.64 1.50 -9.44
C ALA A 9 -4.32 2.49 -10.57
N ARG A 10 -3.03 2.76 -10.80
CA ARG A 10 -2.56 3.73 -11.79
C ARG A 10 -2.47 3.16 -13.21
N PHE A 11 -2.01 1.93 -13.36
CA PHE A 11 -1.75 1.35 -14.68
C PHE A 11 -2.76 0.24 -15.02
N VAL A 12 -3.70 0.57 -15.92
CA VAL A 12 -4.79 -0.33 -16.35
C VAL A 12 -4.31 -1.74 -16.77
N PRO A 13 -3.19 -1.90 -17.52
CA PRO A 13 -2.68 -3.24 -17.85
C PRO A 13 -2.32 -4.06 -16.59
N LEU A 14 -1.71 -3.45 -15.58
CA LEU A 14 -1.38 -4.12 -14.32
C LEU A 14 -2.63 -4.49 -13.53
N LYS A 15 -3.65 -3.63 -13.50
CA LYS A 15 -4.95 -3.93 -12.88
C LYS A 15 -5.57 -5.19 -13.47
N LYS A 16 -5.62 -5.29 -14.80
CA LYS A 16 -6.18 -6.43 -15.52
C LYS A 16 -5.39 -7.72 -15.24
N LEU A 17 -4.07 -7.65 -15.27
CA LEU A 17 -3.21 -8.81 -14.99
C LEU A 17 -3.28 -9.26 -13.54
N LYS A 18 -3.34 -8.32 -12.59
CA LYS A 18 -3.57 -8.63 -11.18
C LYS A 18 -4.90 -9.34 -10.97
N ALA A 19 -5.99 -8.82 -11.55
CA ALA A 19 -7.30 -9.49 -11.46
C ALA A 19 -7.30 -10.90 -12.08
N LYS A 20 -6.58 -11.09 -13.20
CA LYS A 20 -6.39 -12.40 -13.83
C LYS A 20 -5.63 -13.36 -12.91
N LEU A 21 -4.53 -12.91 -12.29
CA LEU A 21 -3.74 -13.70 -11.34
C LEU A 21 -4.55 -14.07 -10.09
N ASP A 22 -5.27 -13.11 -9.51
CA ASP A 22 -6.10 -13.33 -8.33
C ASP A 22 -7.21 -14.37 -8.63
N ARG A 23 -7.85 -14.26 -9.79
CA ARG A 23 -8.85 -15.24 -10.26
C ARG A 23 -8.23 -16.64 -10.43
N LEU A 24 -7.10 -16.76 -11.12
CA LEU A 24 -6.44 -18.04 -11.34
C LEU A 24 -5.96 -18.67 -10.02
N ALA A 25 -5.50 -17.86 -9.06
CA ALA A 25 -5.12 -18.33 -7.73
C ALA A 25 -6.34 -18.88 -6.96
N ALA A 26 -7.49 -18.21 -7.06
CA ALA A 26 -8.74 -18.71 -6.47
C ALA A 26 -9.20 -20.03 -7.14
N GLU A 27 -9.11 -20.13 -8.47
CA GLU A 27 -9.42 -21.35 -9.22
C GLU A 27 -8.48 -22.52 -8.83
N GLN A 28 -7.18 -22.25 -8.67
CA GLN A 28 -6.17 -23.22 -8.22
C GLN A 28 -6.49 -23.75 -6.81
N ALA A 29 -6.77 -22.83 -5.86
CA ALA A 29 -7.15 -23.18 -4.51
C ALA A 29 -8.43 -24.04 -4.49
N GLY A 30 -9.43 -23.68 -5.31
CA GLY A 30 -10.66 -24.46 -5.49
C GLY A 30 -10.41 -25.87 -6.04
N ALA A 31 -9.58 -25.99 -7.07
CA ALA A 31 -9.21 -27.29 -7.66
C ALA A 31 -8.50 -28.20 -6.64
N TYR A 32 -7.56 -27.66 -5.86
CA TYR A 32 -6.87 -28.43 -4.82
C TYR A 32 -7.81 -28.84 -3.68
N ALA A 33 -8.72 -27.96 -3.27
CA ALA A 33 -9.73 -28.29 -2.26
C ALA A 33 -10.65 -29.43 -2.74
N ARG A 34 -11.17 -29.34 -3.98
CA ARG A 34 -12.01 -30.39 -4.56
C ARG A 34 -11.25 -31.71 -4.73
N ARG A 35 -9.99 -31.67 -5.18
CA ARG A 35 -9.15 -32.87 -5.27
C ARG A 35 -8.97 -33.55 -3.92
N LYS A 36 -8.74 -32.77 -2.84
CA LYS A 36 -8.62 -33.31 -1.49
C LYS A 36 -9.92 -34.00 -1.05
N GLN A 37 -11.07 -33.40 -1.34
CA GLN A 37 -12.38 -33.98 -1.05
C GLN A 37 -12.61 -35.28 -1.84
N LEU A 38 -12.35 -35.28 -3.15
CA LEU A 38 -12.48 -36.46 -4.01
C LEU A 38 -11.63 -37.64 -3.55
N ARG A 39 -10.43 -37.39 -3.02
CA ARG A 39 -9.58 -38.44 -2.44
C ARG A 39 -10.24 -39.14 -1.25
N ALA A 40 -10.95 -38.38 -0.40
CA ALA A 40 -11.71 -38.96 0.71
C ALA A 40 -12.95 -39.72 0.21
N GLU A 41 -13.71 -39.13 -0.73
CA GLU A 41 -14.88 -39.76 -1.37
C GLU A 41 -14.48 -41.08 -2.06
N HIS A 42 -13.34 -41.12 -2.75
CA HIS A 42 -12.84 -42.31 -3.43
C HIS A 42 -12.54 -43.44 -2.44
N GLN A 43 -11.90 -43.14 -1.31
CA GLN A 43 -11.61 -44.15 -0.29
C GLN A 43 -12.89 -44.71 0.36
N GLN A 44 -13.90 -43.86 0.56
CA GLN A 44 -15.21 -44.29 1.05
C GLN A 44 -15.94 -45.16 0.01
N ALA A 45 -15.92 -44.77 -1.26
CA ALA A 45 -16.51 -45.53 -2.35
C ALA A 45 -15.87 -46.92 -2.49
N ILE A 46 -14.54 -47.04 -2.37
CA ILE A 46 -13.84 -48.33 -2.36
C ILE A 46 -14.36 -49.23 -1.23
N THR A 47 -14.51 -48.69 -0.02
CA THR A 47 -15.02 -49.46 1.13
C THR A 47 -16.47 -49.91 0.90
N ALA A 48 -17.32 -49.02 0.39
CA ALA A 48 -18.71 -49.34 0.07
C ALA A 48 -18.84 -50.38 -1.06
N ASP A 49 -18.01 -50.28 -2.10
CA ASP A 49 -17.96 -51.24 -3.20
C ASP A 49 -17.52 -52.63 -2.71
N ARG A 50 -16.52 -52.70 -1.82
CA ARG A 50 -16.10 -53.95 -1.19
C ARG A 50 -17.22 -54.60 -0.38
N GLN A 51 -17.94 -53.81 0.41
CA GLN A 51 -19.07 -54.32 1.19
C GLN A 51 -20.19 -54.83 0.28
N ARG A 52 -20.59 -54.05 -0.73
CA ARG A 52 -21.62 -54.45 -1.71
C ARG A 52 -21.24 -55.71 -2.48
N PHE A 53 -19.97 -55.87 -2.82
CA PHE A 53 -19.48 -57.07 -3.47
C PHE A 53 -19.53 -58.28 -2.53
N ALA A 54 -19.12 -58.14 -1.27
CA ALA A 54 -19.25 -59.20 -0.26
C ALA A 54 -20.71 -59.63 -0.08
N ASP A 55 -21.64 -58.68 0.00
CA ASP A 55 -23.08 -58.95 0.13
C ASP A 55 -23.63 -59.65 -1.13
N ALA A 56 -23.19 -59.25 -2.33
CA ALA A 56 -23.57 -59.89 -3.59
C ALA A 56 -23.06 -61.33 -3.68
N LEU A 57 -21.82 -61.58 -3.27
CA LEU A 57 -21.24 -62.93 -3.19
C LEU A 57 -22.02 -63.82 -2.23
N ALA A 58 -22.35 -63.31 -1.03
CA ALA A 58 -23.16 -64.05 -0.05
C ALA A 58 -24.56 -64.39 -0.59
N ALA A 59 -25.13 -63.52 -1.43
CA ALA A 59 -26.44 -63.72 -2.06
C ALA A 59 -26.39 -64.53 -3.38
N GLY A 60 -25.21 -64.99 -3.82
CA GLY A 60 -25.04 -65.69 -5.10
C GLY A 60 -25.34 -64.84 -6.34
N LYS A 61 -25.23 -63.50 -6.22
CA LYS A 61 -25.45 -62.54 -7.30
C LYS A 61 -24.13 -62.15 -7.98
N GLY A 62 -24.22 -61.61 -9.18
CA GLY A 62 -23.07 -61.07 -9.91
C GLY A 62 -22.47 -59.81 -9.26
N GLU A 63 -21.27 -59.44 -9.71
CA GLU A 63 -20.56 -58.25 -9.22
C GLU A 63 -21.36 -56.96 -9.50
N PRO A 64 -21.63 -56.11 -8.48
CA PRO A 64 -22.30 -54.85 -8.66
C PRO A 64 -21.37 -53.81 -9.30
N LYS A 65 -21.97 -52.78 -9.94
CA LYS A 65 -21.22 -51.67 -10.52
C LYS A 65 -20.44 -50.92 -9.43
N ARG A 66 -19.16 -50.64 -9.70
CA ARG A 66 -18.26 -49.91 -8.80
C ARG A 66 -18.52 -48.41 -8.89
N GLU A 67 -18.81 -47.78 -7.77
CA GLU A 67 -18.92 -46.32 -7.68
C GLU A 67 -17.55 -45.66 -7.61
N ALA A 68 -16.53 -46.37 -7.10
CA ALA A 68 -15.17 -45.87 -7.03
C ALA A 68 -14.63 -45.45 -8.39
N ASP A 69 -14.99 -46.14 -9.47
CA ASP A 69 -14.53 -45.84 -10.84
C ASP A 69 -14.98 -44.45 -11.30
N ALA A 70 -16.21 -44.04 -10.94
CA ALA A 70 -16.73 -42.71 -11.28
C ALA A 70 -16.00 -41.61 -10.50
N VAL A 71 -15.69 -41.84 -9.23
CA VAL A 71 -14.93 -40.88 -8.40
C VAL A 71 -13.48 -40.79 -8.86
N ALA A 72 -12.87 -41.91 -9.28
CA ALA A 72 -11.52 -41.94 -9.82
C ALA A 72 -11.39 -41.11 -11.11
N ALA A 73 -12.35 -41.24 -12.04
CA ALA A 73 -12.38 -40.45 -13.26
C ALA A 73 -12.49 -38.94 -13.00
N GLU A 74 -13.34 -38.53 -12.04
CA GLU A 74 -13.46 -37.13 -11.63
C GLU A 74 -12.17 -36.63 -10.95
N LEU A 75 -11.49 -37.46 -10.16
CA LEU A 75 -10.21 -37.12 -9.53
C LEU A 75 -9.13 -36.84 -10.59
N GLU A 76 -9.03 -37.67 -11.63
CA GLU A 76 -8.11 -37.44 -12.75
C GLU A 76 -8.44 -36.15 -13.52
N ALA A 77 -9.74 -35.86 -13.73
CA ALA A 77 -10.18 -34.61 -14.34
C ALA A 77 -9.76 -33.38 -13.51
N GLN A 78 -9.90 -33.45 -12.18
CA GLN A 78 -9.44 -32.38 -11.29
C GLN A 78 -7.92 -32.24 -11.23
N GLU A 79 -7.17 -33.34 -11.34
CA GLU A 79 -5.70 -33.28 -11.42
C GLU A 79 -5.22 -32.59 -12.70
N ARG A 80 -5.83 -32.91 -13.85
CA ARG A 80 -5.57 -32.20 -15.10
C ARG A 80 -5.94 -30.71 -15.02
N ARG A 81 -7.08 -30.38 -14.38
CA ARG A 81 -7.49 -28.99 -14.16
C ARG A 81 -6.48 -28.23 -13.30
N ALA A 82 -6.04 -28.82 -12.19
CA ALA A 82 -5.03 -28.19 -11.33
C ALA A 82 -3.72 -27.93 -12.08
N ALA A 83 -3.21 -28.92 -12.82
CA ALA A 83 -2.00 -28.75 -13.64
C ALA A 83 -2.16 -27.66 -14.72
N ALA A 84 -3.34 -27.58 -15.36
CA ALA A 84 -3.63 -26.53 -16.32
C ALA A 84 -3.68 -25.14 -15.68
N THR A 85 -4.27 -25.01 -14.50
CA THR A 85 -4.30 -23.73 -13.76
C THR A 85 -2.91 -23.33 -13.27
N ASP A 86 -2.07 -24.28 -12.85
CA ASP A 86 -0.67 -24.04 -12.46
C ASP A 86 0.13 -23.46 -13.64
N LEU A 87 -0.02 -24.05 -14.83
CA LEU A 87 0.60 -23.54 -16.06
C LEU A 87 0.05 -22.16 -16.45
N ALA A 88 -1.26 -21.95 -16.34
CA ALA A 88 -1.88 -20.66 -16.63
C ALA A 88 -1.38 -19.55 -15.68
N LEU A 89 -1.18 -19.86 -14.39
CA LEU A 89 -0.58 -18.96 -13.41
C LEU A 89 0.87 -18.61 -13.77
N SER A 90 1.68 -19.59 -14.18
CA SER A 90 3.05 -19.33 -14.64
C SER A 90 3.06 -18.38 -15.83
N ASN A 91 2.26 -18.68 -16.86
CA ASN A 91 2.17 -17.87 -18.06
C ASN A 91 1.68 -16.44 -17.77
N ALA A 92 0.74 -16.28 -16.83
CA ALA A 92 0.25 -14.96 -16.42
C ALA A 92 1.32 -14.15 -15.66
N ASN A 93 2.19 -14.82 -14.88
CA ASN A 93 3.34 -14.15 -14.25
C ASN A 93 4.38 -13.71 -15.28
N ASP A 94 4.64 -14.51 -16.31
CA ASP A 94 5.54 -14.15 -17.41
C ASP A 94 4.98 -12.97 -18.23
N GLU A 95 3.67 -13.01 -18.51
CA GLU A 95 2.95 -11.91 -19.16
C GLU A 95 3.05 -10.62 -18.34
N LEU A 96 2.94 -10.71 -17.02
CA LEU A 96 3.12 -9.58 -16.11
C LEU A 96 4.54 -9.02 -16.16
N ALA A 97 5.56 -9.89 -16.08
CA ALA A 97 6.96 -9.45 -16.18
C ALA A 97 7.24 -8.75 -17.50
N LYS A 98 6.77 -9.32 -18.62
CA LYS A 98 6.89 -8.76 -19.95
C LYS A 98 6.18 -7.41 -20.08
N THR A 99 4.96 -7.30 -19.55
CA THR A 99 4.17 -6.06 -19.58
C THR A 99 4.88 -4.95 -18.81
N VAL A 100 5.42 -5.26 -17.63
CA VAL A 100 6.22 -4.30 -16.84
C VAL A 100 7.44 -3.86 -17.62
N GLU A 101 8.20 -4.79 -18.21
CA GLU A 101 9.40 -4.46 -18.97
C GLU A 101 9.10 -3.53 -20.16
N GLN A 102 8.10 -3.91 -20.97
CA GLN A 102 7.72 -3.17 -22.17
C GLN A 102 7.25 -1.74 -21.88
N ASN A 103 6.61 -1.52 -20.73
CA ASN A 103 6.05 -0.22 -20.37
C ASN A 103 6.93 0.56 -19.36
N ARG A 104 8.03 -0.02 -18.87
CA ARG A 104 8.82 0.53 -17.76
C ARG A 104 9.25 1.97 -18.02
N ALA A 105 9.81 2.25 -19.20
CA ALA A 105 10.31 3.58 -19.54
C ALA A 105 9.18 4.63 -19.59
N ALA A 106 8.06 4.28 -20.24
CA ALA A 106 6.90 5.16 -20.35
C ALA A 106 6.26 5.43 -18.98
N TRP A 107 6.03 4.39 -18.19
CA TRP A 107 5.46 4.52 -16.84
C TRP A 107 6.40 5.28 -15.90
N ARG A 108 7.72 5.10 -16.02
CA ARG A 108 8.69 5.89 -15.25
C ARG A 108 8.64 7.37 -15.63
N ALA A 109 8.58 7.70 -16.92
CA ALA A 109 8.49 9.08 -17.38
C ALA A 109 7.18 9.72 -16.89
N GLU A 110 6.06 9.01 -16.99
CA GLU A 110 4.76 9.45 -16.51
C GLU A 110 4.73 9.66 -14.99
N ALA A 111 5.30 8.73 -14.23
CA ALA A 111 5.46 8.88 -12.79
C ALA A 111 6.32 10.09 -12.44
N ARG A 112 7.42 10.34 -13.18
CA ARG A 112 8.29 11.51 -12.98
C ARG A 112 7.53 12.81 -13.18
N ARG A 113 6.80 12.94 -14.31
CA ARG A 113 5.99 14.13 -14.61
C ARG A 113 4.95 14.42 -13.53
N GLN A 114 4.33 13.37 -12.99
CA GLN A 114 3.37 13.55 -11.90
C GLN A 114 4.06 14.00 -10.61
N VAL A 115 5.22 13.44 -10.28
CA VAL A 115 6.01 13.92 -9.13
C VAL A 115 6.37 15.40 -9.29
N ASP A 116 6.79 15.81 -10.49
CA ASP A 116 7.11 17.22 -10.76
C ASP A 116 5.88 18.12 -10.61
N ALA A 117 4.71 17.67 -11.11
CA ALA A 117 3.45 18.39 -10.98
C ALA A 117 2.99 18.50 -9.51
N ASP A 118 3.07 17.40 -8.75
CA ASP A 118 2.70 17.35 -7.35
C ASP A 118 3.66 18.18 -6.49
N ALA A 119 4.96 18.17 -6.80
CA ALA A 119 5.96 19.01 -6.14
C ALA A 119 5.65 20.49 -6.36
N HIS A 120 5.30 20.88 -7.58
CA HIS A 120 4.90 22.25 -7.86
C HIS A 120 3.62 22.67 -7.12
N ALA A 121 2.61 21.79 -7.07
CA ALA A 121 1.39 22.02 -6.30
C ALA A 121 1.67 22.16 -4.79
N TYR A 122 2.61 21.37 -4.26
CA TYR A 122 3.04 21.46 -2.86
C TYR A 122 3.73 22.81 -2.58
N GLU A 123 4.63 23.26 -3.45
CA GLU A 123 5.26 24.58 -3.33
C GLU A 123 4.22 25.72 -3.36
N GLN A 124 3.22 25.64 -4.23
CA GLN A 124 2.12 26.60 -4.27
C GLN A 124 1.30 26.60 -2.96
N ALA A 125 1.06 25.43 -2.37
CA ALA A 125 0.36 25.32 -1.09
C ALA A 125 1.17 25.97 0.05
N ILE A 126 2.50 25.80 0.07
CA ILE A 126 3.40 26.48 1.03
C ILE A 126 3.29 28.01 0.86
N ALA A 127 3.36 28.50 -0.38
CA ALA A 127 3.23 29.94 -0.67
C ALA A 127 1.87 30.50 -0.23
N ALA A 128 0.78 29.75 -0.45
CA ALA A 128 -0.54 30.16 0.01
C ALA A 128 -0.65 30.22 1.55
N ILE A 129 -0.02 29.27 2.26
CA ILE A 129 0.05 29.27 3.73
C ILE A 129 0.83 30.50 4.23
N GLU A 130 1.95 30.84 3.57
CA GLU A 130 2.73 32.04 3.84
C GLU A 130 1.91 33.33 3.69
N GLU A 131 1.22 33.48 2.56
CA GLU A 131 0.37 34.64 2.28
C GLU A 131 -0.75 34.78 3.31
N ARG A 132 -1.44 33.68 3.64
CA ARG A 132 -2.51 33.67 4.63
C ARG A 132 -2.01 34.04 6.02
N ARG A 133 -0.83 33.59 6.42
CA ARG A 133 -0.24 34.02 7.70
C ARG A 133 0.11 35.50 7.68
N ALA A 134 0.71 36.02 6.61
CA ALA A 134 1.04 37.43 6.51
C ALA A 134 -0.21 38.32 6.69
N ALA A 135 -1.31 37.96 6.02
CA ALA A 135 -2.60 38.66 6.17
C ALA A 135 -3.17 38.57 7.60
N LEU A 136 -3.06 37.39 8.23
CA LEU A 136 -3.47 37.21 9.63
C LEU A 136 -2.62 38.07 10.57
N SER A 137 -1.30 38.09 10.40
CA SER A 137 -0.39 38.92 11.22
C SER A 137 -0.72 40.41 11.12
N VAL A 138 -1.05 40.91 9.92
CA VAL A 138 -1.52 42.29 9.74
C VAL A 138 -2.82 42.53 10.53
N THR A 139 -3.79 41.61 10.39
CA THR A 139 -5.08 41.71 11.08
C THR A 139 -4.91 41.71 12.60
N LEU A 140 -4.08 40.81 13.13
CA LEU A 140 -3.76 40.73 14.56
C LEU A 140 -3.02 41.98 15.06
N THR A 141 -2.12 42.54 14.24
CA THR A 141 -1.43 43.79 14.60
C THR A 141 -2.43 44.93 14.78
N VAL A 142 -3.39 45.06 13.87
CA VAL A 142 -4.46 46.07 13.96
C VAL A 142 -5.35 45.81 15.16
N ALA A 143 -5.78 44.56 15.38
CA ALA A 143 -6.62 44.20 16.53
C ALA A 143 -5.93 44.52 17.87
N ASN A 144 -4.66 44.13 18.03
CA ASN A 144 -3.90 44.41 19.24
C ASN A 144 -3.65 45.91 19.45
N TRP A 145 -3.39 46.67 18.38
CA TRP A 145 -3.25 48.12 18.46
C TRP A 145 -4.54 48.82 18.91
N LEU A 146 -5.71 48.31 18.49
CA LEU A 146 -7.00 48.81 18.93
C LEU A 146 -7.27 48.50 20.41
N GLU A 147 -6.75 47.39 20.93
CA GLU A 147 -6.86 47.01 22.34
C GLU A 147 -5.89 47.79 23.25
N ASP A 148 -4.64 47.96 22.81
CA ASP A 148 -3.61 48.76 23.51
C ASP A 148 -2.67 49.45 22.50
N PRO A 149 -2.86 50.77 22.24
CA PRO A 149 -2.03 51.53 21.30
C PRO A 149 -0.55 51.63 21.68
N HIS A 150 -0.20 51.34 22.93
CA HIS A 150 1.16 51.39 23.44
C HIS A 150 1.87 50.02 23.40
N ALA A 151 1.15 48.93 23.10
CA ALA A 151 1.66 47.56 23.07
C ALA A 151 2.43 47.18 21.78
N LEU A 152 2.85 48.15 20.97
CA LEU A 152 3.52 47.91 19.68
C LEU A 152 4.99 47.40 19.78
N GLY A 153 5.35 46.64 20.82
CA GLY A 153 6.70 46.13 21.05
C GLY A 153 6.85 44.65 20.72
N ASP A 154 7.73 44.33 19.75
CA ASP A 154 8.46 43.07 19.42
C ASP A 154 7.78 41.68 19.47
N GLY A 155 6.71 41.45 20.22
CA GLY A 155 6.06 40.14 20.42
C GLY A 155 5.21 39.66 19.24
N LEU A 156 4.97 40.51 18.23
CA LEU A 156 4.13 40.19 17.06
C LEU A 156 4.86 39.40 15.96
N GLN A 157 6.19 39.25 16.05
CA GLN A 157 6.97 38.66 14.95
C GLN A 157 6.79 37.14 14.81
N ASP A 158 6.50 36.41 15.90
CA ASP A 158 6.09 35.01 15.82
C ASP A 158 5.45 34.51 17.14
N PRO A 159 4.14 34.69 17.35
CA PRO A 159 3.46 34.21 18.57
C PRO A 159 3.51 32.68 18.71
N LEU A 160 3.86 31.94 17.64
CA LEU A 160 4.06 30.49 17.67
C LEU A 160 5.50 30.08 18.01
N ALA A 161 6.48 30.99 17.88
CA ALA A 161 7.86 30.72 18.29
C ALA A 161 8.02 30.56 19.81
N GLY A 162 6.98 30.90 20.58
CA GLY A 162 6.80 30.54 21.99
C GLY A 162 8.04 30.76 22.85
N THR A 163 8.10 31.89 23.55
CA THR A 163 8.96 32.10 24.74
C THR A 163 8.68 31.08 25.86
N HIS A 164 7.61 30.30 25.76
CA HIS A 164 7.26 29.19 26.66
C HIS A 164 7.20 27.88 25.87
N GLY A 165 8.08 26.94 26.20
CA GLY A 165 8.09 25.59 25.64
C GLY A 165 6.78 24.83 25.91
N THR A 166 6.62 23.66 25.29
CA THR A 166 5.58 22.71 25.68
C THR A 166 5.74 22.33 27.16
N PRO A 167 4.71 21.78 27.83
CA PRO A 167 4.82 21.28 29.20
C PRO A 167 6.02 20.34 29.41
N ASP A 168 6.43 19.66 28.34
CA ASP A 168 7.54 18.71 28.31
C ASP A 168 8.91 19.37 28.00
N GLY A 169 8.98 20.71 28.06
CA GLY A 169 10.21 21.48 27.80
C GLY A 169 10.66 21.50 26.34
N THR A 170 9.81 21.06 25.40
CA THR A 170 10.17 21.06 23.98
C THR A 170 9.90 22.46 23.39
N PRO A 171 10.85 23.08 22.68
CA PRO A 171 10.59 24.37 22.05
C PRO A 171 9.45 24.22 21.04
N ARG A 172 8.45 25.13 21.11
CA ARG A 172 7.44 25.21 20.05
C ARG A 172 8.15 25.55 18.73
N LEU A 173 7.76 24.89 17.65
CA LEU A 173 8.30 25.21 16.33
C LEU A 173 7.67 26.52 15.88
N GLY A 174 8.47 27.60 15.84
CA GLY A 174 8.08 28.83 15.18
C GLY A 174 7.67 28.55 13.73
N PHE A 175 6.74 29.33 13.21
CA PHE A 175 6.18 29.07 11.88
C PHE A 175 7.24 29.14 10.78
N SER A 176 8.24 30.00 10.92
CA SER A 176 9.39 30.05 10.01
C SER A 176 10.10 28.70 9.92
N ARG A 177 10.31 28.05 11.07
CA ARG A 177 10.93 26.73 11.15
C ARG A 177 10.04 25.63 10.57
N VAL A 178 8.72 25.75 10.70
CA VAL A 178 7.76 24.84 10.04
C VAL A 178 7.84 25.00 8.54
N LEU A 179 7.87 26.23 8.01
CA LEU A 179 8.01 26.48 6.58
C LEU A 179 9.35 26.00 6.03
N ASP A 180 10.45 26.24 6.74
CA ASP A 180 11.76 25.76 6.32
C ASP A 180 11.78 24.23 6.27
N ALA A 181 11.13 23.56 7.23
CA ALA A 181 10.97 22.11 7.20
C ALA A 181 10.09 21.63 6.03
N LEU A 182 8.96 22.30 5.75
CA LEU A 182 8.10 21.97 4.62
C LEU A 182 8.79 22.20 3.27
N ARG A 183 9.57 23.28 3.13
CA ARG A 183 10.37 23.56 1.93
C ARG A 183 11.49 22.54 1.75
N ALA A 184 12.15 22.14 2.85
CA ALA A 184 13.16 21.08 2.81
C ALA A 184 12.54 19.73 2.42
N ASP A 185 11.35 19.42 2.94
CA ASP A 185 10.58 18.23 2.60
C ASP A 185 10.14 18.23 1.13
N ALA A 186 9.60 19.36 0.62
CA ALA A 186 9.23 19.51 -0.79
C ALA A 186 10.43 19.29 -1.73
N LYS A 187 11.60 19.85 -1.39
CA LYS A 187 12.85 19.60 -2.12
C LYS A 187 13.23 18.12 -2.08
N TYR A 188 13.15 17.47 -0.93
CA TYR A 188 13.46 16.05 -0.80
C TYR A 188 12.50 15.17 -1.62
N ALA A 189 11.20 15.46 -1.57
CA ALA A 189 10.16 14.75 -2.30
C ALA A 189 10.34 14.88 -3.83
N ALA A 190 10.67 16.07 -4.34
CA ALA A 190 10.92 16.30 -5.76
C ALA A 190 12.10 15.49 -6.33
N HIS A 191 13.09 15.16 -5.49
CA HIS A 191 14.28 14.40 -5.91
C HIS A 191 14.14 12.89 -5.69
N GLY A 192 12.93 12.39 -5.41
CA GLY A 192 12.68 10.96 -5.24
C GLY A 192 13.30 10.36 -3.98
N GLY A 193 13.63 11.19 -3.00
CA GLY A 193 14.20 10.77 -1.73
C GLY A 193 15.68 10.36 -1.78
N ASP A 194 16.35 10.51 -2.92
CA ASP A 194 17.81 10.48 -2.96
C ASP A 194 18.32 11.70 -2.17
N PRO A 195 19.17 11.50 -1.14
CA PRO A 195 19.77 12.64 -0.48
C PRO A 195 20.55 13.41 -1.54
N VAL A 196 20.16 14.68 -1.75
CA VAL A 196 20.94 15.62 -2.55
C VAL A 196 22.36 15.56 -1.99
N ASP A 197 23.29 15.01 -2.75
CA ASP A 197 24.70 14.93 -2.37
C ASP A 197 25.23 16.36 -2.31
N SER A 198 25.05 17.00 -1.16
CA SER A 198 25.41 18.39 -0.93
C SER A 198 26.93 18.56 -0.76
N GLY A 199 27.73 17.50 -0.92
CA GLY A 199 29.19 17.51 -0.73
C GLY A 199 29.64 17.79 0.72
N GLU A 200 28.73 18.24 1.58
CA GLU A 200 28.94 18.42 3.01
C GLU A 200 28.63 17.12 3.74
N LYS A 201 29.69 16.40 4.14
CA LYS A 201 29.56 15.33 5.14
C LYS A 201 28.87 15.91 6.38
N PRO A 202 27.66 15.48 6.75
CA PRO A 202 27.03 15.95 7.96
C PRO A 202 27.87 15.49 9.15
N LYS A 203 28.46 16.44 9.87
CA LYS A 203 29.08 16.17 11.18
C LYS A 203 27.97 15.64 12.08
N SER A 204 28.00 14.34 12.34
CA SER A 204 27.00 13.62 13.13
C SER A 204 27.00 14.12 14.58
N ARG A 205 26.20 15.14 14.86
CA ARG A 205 25.77 15.48 16.21
C ARG A 205 24.34 16.02 16.11
N HIS A 206 23.42 15.19 16.59
CA HIS A 206 21.97 15.37 16.70
C HIS A 206 21.14 14.82 15.53
N GLY A 207 20.23 13.90 15.90
CA GLY A 207 19.33 13.20 14.99
C GLY A 207 18.58 14.16 14.07
N SER A 208 18.57 13.80 12.79
CA SER A 208 17.97 14.56 11.71
C SER A 208 16.58 15.06 12.08
N ALA A 209 16.33 16.36 11.86
CA ALA A 209 15.02 16.97 12.02
C ALA A 209 13.94 16.23 11.21
N ALA A 210 14.29 15.62 10.07
CA ALA A 210 13.39 14.80 9.27
C ALA A 210 12.91 13.54 10.01
N SER A 211 13.75 12.92 10.84
CA SER A 211 13.36 11.78 11.69
C SER A 211 12.40 12.20 12.80
N LYS A 212 12.55 13.43 13.33
CA LYS A 212 11.62 13.98 14.34
C LYS A 212 10.28 14.40 13.75
N VAL A 213 10.26 14.96 12.54
CA VAL A 213 9.01 15.30 11.83
C VAL A 213 8.24 14.04 11.46
N ARG A 214 8.92 12.96 11.03
CA ARG A 214 8.27 11.68 10.72
C ARG A 214 7.68 10.99 11.97
N ALA A 215 8.32 11.14 13.13
CA ALA A 215 7.78 10.64 14.41
C ALA A 215 6.53 11.44 14.84
N LEU A 216 6.56 12.78 14.74
CA LEU A 216 5.43 13.63 15.11
C LEU A 216 4.22 13.46 14.17
N ALA A 217 4.44 13.21 12.88
CA ALA A 217 3.36 12.93 11.92
C ALA A 217 2.69 11.56 12.15
N GLY A 218 3.45 10.55 12.60
CA GLY A 218 2.90 9.24 12.96
C GLY A 218 2.01 9.27 14.20
N ASP A 219 2.36 10.09 15.20
CA ASP A 219 1.55 10.26 16.41
C ASP A 219 0.26 11.06 16.13
N PHE A 220 0.27 11.97 15.15
CA PHE A 220 -0.93 12.75 14.80
C PHE A 220 -1.98 11.91 14.06
N ALA A 221 -1.57 11.02 13.15
CA ALA A 221 -2.49 10.13 12.43
C ALA A 221 -3.17 9.11 13.36
N SER A 222 -2.44 8.64 14.39
CA SER A 222 -2.95 7.65 15.35
C SER A 222 -4.03 8.21 16.30
N ASN A 223 -4.11 9.54 16.46
CA ASN A 223 -5.08 10.19 17.33
C ASN A 223 -6.37 10.64 16.63
N TRP A 224 -6.47 10.46 15.32
CA TRP A 224 -7.63 10.94 14.53
C TRP A 224 -8.64 9.84 14.18
N ASP A 225 -8.27 8.56 14.25
CA ASP A 225 -9.18 7.41 14.02
C ASP A 225 -10.13 7.10 15.20
N GLY A 226 -10.24 8.01 16.18
CA GLY A 226 -10.98 7.81 17.42
C GLY A 226 -12.13 8.79 17.69
N ARG A 227 -12.64 9.53 16.70
CA ARG A 227 -13.80 10.42 16.85
C ARG A 227 -14.83 10.25 15.76
#